data_AF-A0A8D8G9C5-F1
#
_entry.id   AF-A0A8D8G9C5-F1
#
_cell.length_a   1.000
_cell.length_b   1.000
_cell.length_c   1.000
_cell.angle_alpha   90.00
_cell.angle_beta   90.00
_cell.angle_gamma   90.00
#
_symmetry.space_group_name_H-M   'P 1'
#
loop_
_entity.id
_entity.type
_entity.pdbx_description
1 polymer ?
#
loop_
_entity_poly.entity_id
_entity_poly.type
_entity_poly.pdbx_seq_one_letter_code
_entity_poly.pdbx_strand_id
1 'polypeptide(L)'
;MGRIRWRLKEFPKKLLDSIRFRCQYSMQCLRSLTYNHHMSQSYASDVGLEPIFWFVDNFTHLLGPFFVFAVVCLTAAVVIICYWVGLPYWWNKSQNTTYFLMLVGHWLLWNVAYNFYKAAATSPGYPPEKELIVEAVSICKKCIAPKPPRTHHCSVCNKCVLKMDHH
;
A
#
# COMPACT_ATOMS: atom_id res chain seq x y z
N MET A 1 -45.46 16.56 70.61
CA MET A 1 -44.43 15.64 70.08
C MET A 1 -44.46 15.68 68.55
N GLY A 2 -43.55 16.43 67.92
CA GLY A 2 -43.47 16.50 66.46
C GLY A 2 -42.85 15.22 65.89
N ARG A 3 -43.61 14.46 65.08
CA ARG A 3 -43.05 13.32 64.33
C ARG A 3 -42.13 13.85 63.24
N ILE A 4 -40.82 13.72 63.45
CA ILE A 4 -39.81 13.92 62.40
C ILE A 4 -40.00 12.80 61.37
N ARG A 5 -40.60 13.15 60.24
CA ARG A 5 -40.80 12.22 59.12
C ARG A 5 -39.52 12.22 58.29
N TRP A 6 -38.58 11.34 58.63
CA TRP A 6 -37.32 11.19 57.90
C TRP A 6 -37.59 10.87 56.41
N ARG A 7 -37.17 11.75 55.50
CA ARG A 7 -37.15 11.52 54.04
C ARG A 7 -36.04 10.53 53.65
N LEU A 8 -35.90 9.43 54.39
CA LEU A 8 -34.92 8.36 54.12
C LEU A 8 -35.10 7.72 52.74
N LYS A 9 -36.29 7.83 52.12
CA LYS A 9 -36.52 7.35 50.74
C LYS A 9 -35.96 8.26 49.63
N GLU A 10 -35.63 9.53 49.92
CA GLU A 10 -35.10 10.45 48.92
C GLU A 10 -33.57 10.43 48.82
N PHE A 11 -32.88 10.15 49.93
CA PHE A 11 -31.42 10.07 49.98
C PHE A 11 -30.81 9.00 49.05
N PRO A 12 -31.29 7.74 49.03
CA PRO A 12 -30.75 6.72 48.12
C PRO A 12 -31.05 7.05 46.65
N LYS A 13 -32.17 7.72 46.36
CA LYS A 13 -32.50 8.19 45.00
C LYS A 13 -31.53 9.27 44.55
N LYS A 14 -31.31 10.31 45.37
CA LYS A 14 -30.35 11.39 45.08
C LYS A 14 -28.91 10.86 44.89
N LEU A 15 -28.51 9.86 45.68
CA LEU A 15 -27.21 9.21 45.52
C LEU A 15 -27.12 8.43 44.20
N LEU A 16 -28.14 7.62 43.87
CA LEU A 16 -28.21 6.91 42.60
C LEU A 16 -28.17 7.88 41.40
N ASP A 17 -28.91 8.97 41.48
CA ASP A 17 -28.97 9.99 40.43
C ASP A 17 -27.62 10.70 40.26
N SER A 18 -26.90 10.97 41.35
CA SER A 18 -25.56 11.55 41.29
C SER A 18 -24.53 10.59 40.69
N ILE A 19 -24.59 9.30 41.03
CA ILE A 19 -23.74 8.26 40.42
C ILE A 19 -24.05 8.12 38.94
N ARG A 20 -25.35 8.07 38.58
CA ARG A 20 -25.79 7.98 37.18
C ARG A 20 -25.34 9.19 36.37
N PHE A 21 -25.46 10.39 36.93
CA PHE A 21 -24.98 11.62 36.29
C PHE A 21 -23.47 11.60 36.07
N ARG A 22 -22.68 11.22 37.09
CA ARG A 22 -21.22 11.12 36.96
C ARG A 22 -20.82 10.07 35.91
N CYS A 23 -21.49 8.92 35.90
CA CYS A 23 -21.22 7.86 34.92
C CYS A 23 -21.56 8.32 33.49
N GLN A 24 -22.71 8.99 33.31
CA GLN A 24 -23.08 9.60 32.03
C GLN A 24 -22.08 10.69 31.60
N TYR A 25 -21.67 11.55 32.52
CA TYR A 25 -20.69 12.60 32.26
C TYR A 25 -19.32 12.02 31.86
N SER A 26 -18.81 11.04 32.61
CA SER A 26 -17.57 10.34 32.27
C SER A 26 -17.66 9.65 30.90
N MET A 27 -18.78 8.99 30.60
CA MET A 27 -19.01 8.38 29.28
C MET A 27 -19.01 9.44 28.17
N GLN A 28 -19.63 10.61 28.38
CA GLN A 28 -19.63 11.70 27.40
C GLN A 28 -18.25 12.35 27.26
N CYS A 29 -17.48 12.52 28.33
CA CYS A 29 -16.08 12.96 28.25
C CYS A 29 -15.24 11.96 27.46
N LEU A 30 -15.39 10.66 27.73
CA LEU A 30 -14.63 9.61 27.04
C LEU A 30 -15.02 9.53 25.55
N ARG A 31 -16.32 9.70 25.25
CA ARG A 31 -16.79 9.90 23.88
C ARG A 31 -16.25 11.19 23.28
N SER A 32 -16.16 12.31 24.00
CA SER A 32 -15.61 13.56 23.45
C SER A 32 -14.10 13.47 23.14
N LEU A 33 -13.36 12.63 23.87
CA LEU A 33 -11.94 12.39 23.62
C LEU A 33 -11.68 11.44 22.43
N THR A 34 -12.64 10.57 22.12
CA THR A 34 -12.53 9.54 21.07
C THR A 34 -13.41 9.82 19.84
N TYR A 35 -14.38 10.74 19.96
CA TYR A 35 -15.25 11.16 18.89
C TYR A 35 -14.48 12.11 17.98
N ASN A 36 -14.20 11.61 16.80
CA ASN A 36 -13.73 12.41 15.70
C ASN A 36 -14.75 12.26 14.58
N HIS A 37 -15.38 13.36 14.16
CA HIS A 37 -16.33 13.38 13.05
C HIS A 37 -15.72 12.81 11.75
N HIS A 38 -14.39 12.79 11.66
CA HIS A 38 -13.64 12.21 10.55
C HIS A 38 -13.19 10.76 10.76
N MET A 39 -13.52 10.13 11.90
CA MET A 39 -13.21 8.72 12.15
C MET A 39 -14.23 7.81 11.45
N SER A 40 -14.05 7.66 10.14
CA SER A 40 -14.72 6.64 9.36
C SER A 40 -14.16 5.26 9.68
N GLN A 41 -14.91 4.20 9.33
CA GLN A 41 -14.42 2.82 9.43
C GLN A 41 -13.10 2.62 8.66
N SER A 42 -12.96 3.27 7.50
CA SER A 42 -11.72 3.25 6.72
C SER A 42 -10.55 3.89 7.47
N TYR A 43 -10.77 5.02 8.14
CA TYR A 43 -9.73 5.69 8.92
C TYR A 43 -9.30 4.83 10.11
N ALA A 44 -10.25 4.21 10.82
CA ALA A 44 -9.94 3.31 11.92
C ALA A 44 -9.17 2.06 11.46
N SER A 45 -9.51 1.49 10.29
CA SER A 45 -8.73 0.39 9.71
C SER A 45 -7.34 0.81 9.27
N ASP A 46 -7.19 2.00 8.69
CA ASP A 46 -5.88 2.53 8.28
C ASP A 46 -4.94 2.68 9.49
N VAL A 47 -5.46 3.22 10.60
CA VAL A 47 -4.72 3.33 11.87
C VAL A 47 -4.38 1.94 12.45
N GLY A 48 -5.33 0.99 12.40
CA GLY A 48 -5.08 -0.38 12.86
C GLY A 48 -4.04 -1.13 12.03
N LEU A 49 -3.91 -0.82 10.73
CA LEU A 49 -2.94 -1.42 9.80
C LEU A 49 -1.58 -0.72 9.82
N GLU A 50 -1.45 0.43 10.50
CA GLU A 50 -0.21 1.22 10.54
C GLU A 50 1.05 0.42 10.93
N PRO A 51 1.02 -0.51 11.92
CA PRO A 51 2.18 -1.37 12.21
C PRO A 51 2.56 -2.30 11.06
N ILE A 52 1.57 -2.79 10.30
CA ILE A 52 1.79 -3.64 9.13
C ILE A 52 2.38 -2.79 8.01
N PHE A 53 1.86 -1.59 7.76
CA PHE A 53 2.44 -0.68 6.77
C PHE A 53 3.88 -0.32 7.11
N TRP A 54 4.19 -0.07 8.39
CA TRP A 54 5.57 0.17 8.84
C TRP A 54 6.47 -1.03 8.58
N PHE A 55 6.02 -2.24 8.92
CA PHE A 55 6.77 -3.47 8.65
C PHE A 55 7.00 -3.63 7.14
N VAL A 56 5.94 -3.54 6.34
CA VAL A 56 6.01 -3.65 4.88
C VAL A 56 6.97 -2.58 4.32
N ASP A 57 6.81 -1.31 4.67
CA ASP A 57 7.70 -0.23 4.21
C ASP A 57 9.18 -0.52 4.55
N ASN A 58 9.48 -1.08 5.72
CA ASN A 58 10.85 -1.39 6.14
C ASN A 58 11.46 -2.59 5.38
N PHE A 59 10.66 -3.57 4.97
CA PHE A 59 11.14 -4.79 4.28
C PHE A 59 10.94 -4.75 2.76
N THR A 60 10.08 -3.87 2.22
CA THR A 60 9.75 -3.83 0.78
C THR A 60 10.96 -3.52 -0.09
N HIS A 61 11.93 -2.76 0.42
CA HIS A 61 13.20 -2.51 -0.27
C HIS A 61 14.00 -3.79 -0.59
N LEU A 62 13.83 -4.84 0.22
CA LEU A 62 14.48 -6.15 -0.02
C LEU A 62 13.70 -7.01 -1.02
N LEU A 63 12.38 -6.83 -1.09
CA LEU A 63 11.51 -7.59 -1.98
C LEU A 63 11.77 -7.26 -3.45
N GLY A 64 12.08 -6.00 -3.79
CA GLY A 64 12.38 -5.59 -5.16
C GLY A 64 13.51 -6.41 -5.81
N PRO A 65 14.75 -6.40 -5.26
CA PRO A 65 15.85 -7.22 -5.77
C PRO A 65 15.54 -8.71 -5.80
N PHE A 66 14.82 -9.22 -4.79
CA PHE A 66 14.40 -10.62 -4.74
C PHE A 66 13.51 -10.99 -5.94
N PHE A 67 12.49 -10.19 -6.26
CA PHE A 67 11.61 -10.45 -7.40
C PHE A 67 12.35 -10.32 -8.74
N VAL A 68 13.28 -9.37 -8.86
CA VAL A 68 14.14 -9.26 -10.05
C VAL A 68 14.97 -10.53 -10.24
N PHE A 69 15.62 -11.00 -9.18
CA PHE A 69 16.38 -12.26 -9.22
C PHE A 69 15.48 -13.45 -9.60
N ALA A 70 14.30 -13.56 -9.00
CA ALA A 70 13.34 -14.62 -9.29
C ALA A 70 12.92 -14.64 -10.78
N VAL A 71 12.63 -13.48 -11.38
CA VAL A 71 12.28 -13.37 -12.81
C VAL A 71 13.44 -13.80 -13.71
N VAL A 72 14.68 -13.42 -13.37
CA VAL A 72 15.88 -13.83 -14.11
C VAL A 72 16.07 -15.34 -14.04
N CYS A 73 15.98 -15.93 -12.84
CA CYS A 73 16.10 -17.37 -12.65
C CYS A 73 15.00 -18.14 -13.38
N LEU A 74 13.75 -17.69 -13.30
CA LEU A 74 12.63 -18.32 -13.98
C LEU A 74 12.82 -18.29 -15.50
N THR A 75 13.20 -17.14 -16.05
CA THR A 75 13.43 -16.98 -17.49
C THR A 75 14.60 -17.85 -17.95
N ALA A 76 15.70 -17.89 -17.19
CA ALA A 76 16.84 -18.76 -17.45
C ALA A 76 16.44 -20.25 -17.43
N ALA A 77 15.65 -20.68 -16.46
CA ALA A 77 15.16 -22.05 -16.38
C ALA A 77 14.32 -22.43 -17.61
N VAL A 78 13.40 -21.56 -18.06
CA VAL A 78 12.62 -21.77 -19.29
C VAL A 78 13.53 -21.89 -20.51
N VAL A 79 14.50 -20.98 -20.66
CA VAL A 79 15.46 -21.01 -21.77
C VAL A 79 16.27 -22.31 -21.75
N ILE A 80 16.79 -22.72 -20.59
CA ILE A 80 17.55 -23.98 -20.44
C ILE A 80 16.69 -25.17 -20.88
N ILE A 81 15.43 -25.26 -20.45
CA ILE A 81 14.52 -26.35 -20.86
C ILE A 81 14.29 -26.32 -22.38
N CYS A 82 14.07 -25.14 -22.97
CA CYS A 82 13.89 -25.00 -24.42
C CYS A 82 15.11 -25.49 -25.20
N TYR A 83 16.33 -25.25 -24.72
CA TYR A 83 17.56 -25.68 -25.38
C TYR A 83 17.93 -27.14 -25.10
N TRP A 84 17.77 -27.61 -23.87
CA TRP A 84 18.18 -28.96 -23.47
C TRP A 84 17.18 -30.03 -23.91
N VAL A 85 15.88 -29.71 -23.87
CA VAL A 85 14.81 -30.66 -24.20
C VAL A 85 14.14 -30.28 -25.52
N GLY A 86 13.76 -29.01 -25.67
CA GLY A 86 13.02 -28.55 -26.84
C GLY A 86 13.79 -28.68 -28.16
N LEU A 87 15.03 -28.19 -28.20
CA LEU A 87 15.87 -28.20 -29.40
C LEU A 87 16.09 -29.60 -29.96
N PRO A 88 16.62 -30.60 -29.20
CA PRO A 88 16.82 -31.95 -29.75
C PRO A 88 15.50 -32.63 -30.13
N TYR A 89 14.42 -32.40 -29.37
CA TYR A 89 13.10 -32.96 -29.67
C TYR A 89 12.58 -32.49 -31.03
N TRP A 90 12.58 -31.17 -31.27
CA TRP A 90 12.08 -30.61 -32.52
C TRP A 90 13.03 -30.85 -33.68
N TRP A 91 14.34 -30.87 -33.44
CA TRP A 91 15.35 -31.15 -34.47
C TRP A 91 15.13 -32.51 -35.13
N ASN A 92 14.80 -33.52 -34.32
CA ASN A 92 14.50 -34.87 -34.82
C ASN A 92 13.13 -34.97 -35.51
N LYS A 93 12.19 -34.09 -35.19
CA LYS A 93 10.82 -34.11 -35.74
C LYS A 93 10.69 -33.35 -37.05
N SER A 94 11.24 -32.14 -37.12
CA SER A 94 11.21 -31.27 -38.30
C SER A 94 12.20 -30.13 -38.13
N GLN A 95 13.22 -30.09 -38.97
CA GLN A 95 14.22 -29.02 -38.97
C GLN A 95 13.59 -27.66 -39.28
N ASN A 96 12.67 -27.59 -40.24
CA ASN A 96 11.98 -26.36 -40.62
C ASN A 96 11.19 -25.77 -39.43
N THR A 97 10.46 -26.62 -38.70
CA THR A 97 9.73 -26.21 -37.50
C THR A 97 10.70 -25.75 -36.41
N THR A 98 11.84 -26.42 -36.26
CA THR A 98 12.87 -26.04 -35.29
C THR A 98 13.43 -24.65 -35.56
N TYR A 99 13.81 -24.36 -36.81
CA TYR A 99 14.29 -23.03 -37.19
C TYR A 99 13.23 -21.96 -36.92
N PHE A 100 11.97 -22.21 -37.29
CA PHE A 100 10.88 -21.28 -37.00
C PHE A 100 10.71 -21.02 -35.50
N LEU A 101 10.66 -22.08 -34.68
CA LEU A 101 10.52 -21.96 -33.23
C LEU A 101 11.73 -21.27 -32.59
N MET A 102 12.93 -21.51 -33.10
CA MET A 102 14.14 -20.83 -32.64
C MET A 102 14.09 -19.33 -32.93
N LEU A 103 13.69 -18.92 -34.14
CA LEU A 103 13.54 -17.51 -34.48
C LEU A 103 12.50 -16.81 -33.61
N VAL A 104 11.31 -17.40 -33.47
CA VAL A 104 10.24 -16.85 -32.63
C VAL A 104 10.65 -16.82 -31.15
N GLY A 105 11.27 -17.89 -30.66
CA GLY A 105 11.73 -17.99 -29.27
C GLY A 105 12.76 -16.92 -28.91
N HIS A 106 13.72 -16.64 -29.79
CA HIS A 106 14.69 -15.56 -29.56
C HIS A 106 14.07 -14.18 -29.62
N TRP A 107 13.14 -13.97 -30.54
CA TRP A 107 12.39 -12.72 -30.60
C TRP A 107 11.59 -12.48 -29.31
N LEU A 108 10.94 -13.52 -28.77
CA LEU A 108 10.24 -13.44 -27.48
C LEU A 108 11.22 -13.19 -26.32
N LEU A 109 12.35 -13.90 -26.28
CA LEU A 109 13.38 -13.71 -25.24
C LEU A 109 13.91 -12.27 -25.24
N TRP A 110 14.19 -11.70 -26.42
CA TRP A 110 14.59 -10.31 -26.56
C TRP A 110 13.52 -9.36 -26.03
N ASN A 111 12.25 -9.57 -26.40
CA ASN A 111 11.15 -8.74 -25.91
C ASN A 111 11.00 -8.81 -24.38
N VAL A 112 11.05 -10.01 -23.80
CA VAL A 112 10.97 -10.18 -22.34
C VAL A 112 12.12 -9.47 -21.64
N ALA A 113 13.36 -9.70 -22.09
CA ALA A 113 14.54 -9.09 -21.49
C ALA A 113 14.52 -7.55 -21.61
N TYR A 114 14.24 -7.02 -22.80
CA TYR A 114 14.21 -5.59 -23.05
C TYR A 114 13.10 -4.89 -22.26
N ASN A 115 11.86 -5.37 -22.34
CA ASN A 115 10.74 -4.71 -21.67
C ASN A 115 10.85 -4.81 -20.16
N PHE A 116 11.32 -5.95 -19.62
CA PHE A 116 11.56 -6.08 -18.19
C PHE A 116 12.66 -5.13 -17.72
N TYR A 117 13.78 -5.07 -18.43
CA TYR A 117 14.85 -4.12 -18.13
C TYR A 117 14.34 -2.68 -18.16
N LYS A 118 13.58 -2.31 -19.20
CA LYS A 118 12.99 -0.96 -19.30
C LYS A 118 12.00 -0.69 -18.18
N ALA A 119 11.19 -1.65 -17.76
CA ALA A 119 10.29 -1.48 -16.63
C ALA A 119 11.06 -1.28 -15.30
N ALA A 120 12.12 -2.07 -15.06
CA ALA A 120 12.87 -2.02 -13.82
C ALA A 120 13.84 -0.83 -13.72
N ALA A 121 14.43 -0.38 -14.84
CA ALA A 121 15.48 0.63 -14.84
C ALA A 121 15.01 2.04 -15.23
N THR A 122 13.81 2.19 -15.77
CA THR A 122 13.29 3.52 -16.13
C THR A 122 12.87 4.26 -14.88
N SER A 123 13.36 5.49 -14.72
CA SER A 123 12.96 6.36 -13.60
C SER A 123 11.44 6.53 -13.59
N PRO A 124 10.77 6.46 -12.43
CA PRO A 124 9.34 6.67 -12.31
C PRO A 124 8.92 8.13 -12.61
N GLY A 125 9.88 9.04 -12.78
CA GLY A 125 9.64 10.47 -12.92
C GLY A 125 9.43 11.16 -11.57
N TYR A 126 9.28 12.48 -11.61
CA TYR A 126 9.03 13.34 -10.45
C TYR A 126 8.28 14.60 -10.91
N PRO A 127 7.51 15.26 -10.03
CA PRO A 127 6.84 16.51 -10.35
C PRO A 127 7.85 17.65 -10.58
N PRO A 128 7.56 18.61 -11.48
CA PRO A 128 8.46 19.74 -11.74
C PRO A 128 8.62 20.62 -10.50
N GLU A 129 9.87 20.92 -10.11
CA GLU A 129 10.19 21.66 -8.88
C GLU A 129 10.00 23.18 -8.98
N LYS A 130 10.10 23.74 -10.19
CA LYS A 130 10.20 25.20 -10.43
C LYS A 130 9.03 25.79 -11.21
N GLU A 131 8.09 24.95 -11.62
CA GLU A 131 6.88 25.39 -12.31
C GLU A 131 5.76 25.58 -11.30
N LEU A 132 4.99 26.66 -11.47
CA LEU A 132 3.78 26.87 -10.68
C LEU A 132 2.80 25.74 -11.00
N ILE A 133 2.57 24.87 -10.01
CA ILE A 133 1.53 23.84 -10.10
C ILE A 133 0.18 24.57 -10.11
N VAL A 134 -0.40 24.73 -11.31
CA VAL A 134 -1.66 25.47 -11.53
C VAL A 134 -2.82 24.80 -10.79
N GLU A 135 -2.82 23.47 -10.71
CA GLU A 135 -3.85 22.67 -10.05
C GLU A 135 -3.23 21.69 -9.05
N ALA A 136 -3.16 22.07 -7.78
CA ALA A 136 -2.74 21.17 -6.70
C ALA A 136 -3.97 20.53 -6.05
N VAL A 137 -3.99 19.20 -5.97
CA VAL A 137 -5.12 18.45 -5.35
C VAL A 137 -4.93 18.30 -3.84
N SER A 138 -3.67 18.22 -3.38
CA SER A 138 -3.32 18.12 -1.96
C SER A 138 -1.85 18.45 -1.72
N ILE A 139 -1.41 18.51 -0.46
CA ILE A 139 0.00 18.66 -0.10
C ILE A 139 0.58 17.30 0.32
N CYS A 140 1.79 16.98 -0.15
CA CYS A 140 2.53 15.83 0.33
C CYS A 140 3.10 16.11 1.73
N LYS A 141 2.68 15.32 2.73
CA LYS A 141 3.18 15.46 4.11
C LYS A 141 4.67 15.15 4.25
N LYS A 142 5.20 14.22 3.43
CA LYS A 142 6.61 13.79 3.48
C LYS A 142 7.54 14.74 2.71
N CYS A 143 7.12 15.20 1.53
CA CYS A 143 7.93 16.11 0.69
C CYS A 143 7.68 17.60 0.97
N ILE A 144 6.61 17.95 1.70
CA ILE A 144 6.18 19.33 1.97
C ILE A 144 6.04 20.14 0.67
N ALA A 145 5.37 19.54 -0.32
CA ALA A 145 5.19 20.13 -1.65
C ALA A 145 3.75 19.91 -2.17
N PRO A 146 3.20 20.80 -3.02
CA PRO A 146 1.91 20.59 -3.65
C PRO A 146 1.97 19.36 -4.57
N LYS A 147 0.94 18.52 -4.53
CA LYS A 147 0.81 17.35 -5.42
C LYS A 147 0.01 17.75 -6.67
N PRO A 148 0.59 17.63 -7.87
CA PRO A 148 -0.18 17.68 -9.11
C PRO A 148 -1.23 16.55 -9.14
N PRO A 149 -2.24 16.63 -10.04
CA PRO A 149 -3.26 15.60 -10.16
C PRO A 149 -2.64 14.23 -10.44
N ARG A 150 -3.21 13.18 -9.82
CA ARG A 150 -2.75 11.78 -9.91
C ARG A 150 -1.31 11.53 -9.42
N THR A 151 -0.75 12.42 -8.60
CA THR A 151 0.58 12.24 -8.01
C THR A 151 0.49 11.61 -6.62
N HIS A 152 1.27 10.56 -6.38
CA HIS A 152 1.36 9.90 -5.07
C HIS A 152 2.80 9.90 -4.56
N HIS A 153 2.98 9.87 -3.25
CA HIS A 153 4.30 9.74 -2.65
C HIS A 153 4.59 8.25 -2.48
N CYS A 154 5.70 7.79 -3.06
CA CYS A 154 6.20 6.44 -2.86
C CYS A 154 7.18 6.44 -1.68
N SER A 155 6.88 5.69 -0.62
CA SER A 155 7.78 5.49 0.53
C SER A 155 9.10 4.86 0.09
N VAL A 156 9.03 3.88 -0.82
CA VAL A 156 10.19 3.13 -1.29
C VAL A 156 11.12 3.97 -2.18
N CYS A 157 10.58 4.81 -3.07
CA CYS A 157 11.38 5.75 -3.87
C CYS A 157 11.75 7.03 -3.10
N ASN A 158 11.14 7.27 -1.94
CA ASN A 158 11.22 8.49 -1.15
C ASN A 158 10.97 9.79 -1.94
N LYS A 159 9.98 9.79 -2.84
CA LYS A 159 9.62 10.94 -3.67
C LYS A 159 8.18 10.87 -4.16
N CYS A 160 7.66 12.02 -4.59
CA CYS A 160 6.40 12.07 -5.33
C CYS A 160 6.60 11.62 -6.78
N VAL A 161 5.70 10.77 -7.26
CA VAL A 161 5.72 10.18 -8.61
C VAL A 161 4.43 10.56 -9.34
N LEU A 162 4.59 11.10 -10.56
CA LEU A 162 3.47 11.51 -11.42
C LEU A 162 2.73 10.28 -11.95
N LYS A 163 1.38 10.31 -11.92
CA LYS A 163 0.53 9.19 -12.37
C LYS A 163 0.95 7.84 -11.76
N MET A 164 1.41 7.87 -10.50
CA MET A 164 1.83 6.67 -9.80
C MET A 164 0.67 5.69 -9.69
N ASP A 165 0.91 4.45 -10.10
CA ASP A 165 -0.03 3.35 -9.91
C ASP A 165 0.33 2.58 -8.63
N HIS A 166 1.51 1.98 -8.62
CA HIS A 166 2.12 1.31 -7.47
C HIS A 166 3.65 1.37 -7.56
N HIS A 167 4.34 0.92 -6.52
CA HIS A 167 5.79 0.72 -6.52
C HIS A 167 6.12 -0.75 -6.78
#